data_AF-A0A4Q6G912-F1
#
_entry.id   AF-A0A4Q6G912-F1
#
_cell.length_a   1.000
_cell.length_b   1.000
_cell.length_c   1.000
_cell.angle_alpha   90.00
_cell.angle_beta   90.00
_cell.angle_gamma   90.00
#
_symmetry.space_group_name_H-M   'P 1'
#
loop_
_entity.id
_entity.type
_entity.pdbx_description
1 polymer ?
#
loop_
_entity_poly.entity_id
_entity_poly.type
_entity_poly.pdbx_seq_one_letter_code
_entity_poly.pdbx_strand_id
1 'polypeptide(L)'
;MRLAPSFLLPSLLLMLAAPAPAADRITGRDFATRSEVIAPKAMAATSHPLATQIALDVMKQGGSAVDAAIAANAALGLMEPTGNGIGGDLFAIVWDPKTGKLHGYNGSGRSPQSLTLAHFQAQGLKDVPALGPLPVSVPGAVDGWFALHGRFGRLPIKDVLAPTIRYAREGHPLAETIAYYWARSVPRLSPYPGFKEQFTLDGRAPRTGELWKNPNLADTLQKIADGGRDAFYKGDIAR
;
A
#
# COMPACT_ATOMS: atom_id res chain seq x y z
N MET A 1 -27.32 0.39 73.24
CA MET A 1 -26.30 1.44 73.05
C MET A 1 -25.56 1.11 71.76
N ARG A 2 -25.51 2.07 70.83
CA ARG A 2 -24.96 1.97 69.47
C ARG A 2 -23.45 1.71 69.49
N LEU A 3 -22.92 1.07 68.45
CA LEU A 3 -21.67 1.44 67.78
C LEU A 3 -21.63 0.73 66.41
N ALA A 4 -21.71 1.51 65.34
CA ALA A 4 -21.58 1.06 63.95
C ALA A 4 -20.10 0.97 63.55
N PRO A 5 -19.69 0.05 62.68
CA PRO A 5 -18.33 0.01 62.15
C PRO A 5 -18.17 1.05 61.04
N SER A 6 -17.24 1.98 61.25
CA SER A 6 -16.82 3.00 60.29
C SER A 6 -16.10 2.35 59.11
N PHE A 7 -16.69 2.43 57.91
CA PHE A 7 -16.00 2.13 56.66
C PHE A 7 -15.05 3.28 56.32
N LEU A 8 -13.74 3.04 56.45
CA LEU A 8 -12.70 3.86 55.84
C LEU A 8 -12.66 3.55 54.34
N LEU A 9 -13.23 4.42 53.51
CA LEU A 9 -13.02 4.38 52.06
C LEU A 9 -11.56 4.76 51.76
N PRO A 10 -10.82 3.99 50.94
CA PRO A 10 -9.54 4.45 50.41
C PRO A 10 -9.83 5.51 49.34
N SER A 11 -9.35 6.72 49.56
CA SER A 11 -9.35 7.80 48.58
C SER A 11 -8.47 7.42 47.39
N LEU A 12 -9.08 6.86 46.35
CA LEU A 12 -8.43 6.60 45.07
C LEU A 12 -8.16 7.95 44.39
N LEU A 13 -6.95 8.48 44.53
CA LEU A 13 -6.49 9.61 43.71
C LEU A 13 -6.41 9.11 42.26
N LEU A 14 -7.42 9.41 41.45
CA LEU A 14 -7.28 9.39 40.00
C LEU A 14 -6.28 10.48 39.63
N MET A 15 -5.02 10.11 39.41
CA MET A 15 -4.15 10.92 38.58
C MET A 15 -4.74 10.91 37.17
N LEU A 16 -5.50 11.94 36.84
CA LEU A 16 -5.79 12.30 35.46
C LEU A 16 -4.44 12.48 34.77
N ALA A 17 -4.00 11.47 34.03
CA ALA A 17 -2.90 11.61 33.09
C ALA A 17 -3.34 12.64 32.05
N ALA A 18 -2.99 13.91 32.27
CA ALA A 18 -3.13 14.92 31.26
C ALA A 18 -2.36 14.42 30.03
N PRO A 19 -2.97 14.41 28.83
CA PRO A 19 -2.23 14.05 27.63
C PRO A 19 -1.04 15.00 27.53
N ALA A 20 0.18 14.47 27.61
CA ALA A 20 1.36 15.26 27.36
C ALA A 20 1.23 15.80 25.92
N PRO A 21 1.26 17.12 25.69
CA PRO A 21 1.26 17.66 24.34
C PRO A 21 2.39 16.99 23.55
N ALA A 22 2.01 16.26 22.49
CA ALA A 22 2.93 15.42 21.73
C ALA A 22 3.94 16.22 20.88
N ALA A 23 3.83 17.55 20.87
CA ALA A 23 4.76 18.46 20.22
C ALA A 23 4.61 19.89 20.77
N ASP A 24 5.71 20.64 20.86
CA ASP A 24 5.71 22.10 21.04
C ASP A 24 5.20 22.77 19.75
N ARG A 25 3.88 22.80 19.56
CA ARG A 25 3.28 23.58 18.47
C ARG A 25 2.79 24.92 18.98
N ILE A 26 3.29 25.98 18.34
CA ILE A 26 2.85 27.36 18.56
C ILE A 26 1.62 27.68 17.70
N THR A 27 1.38 26.92 16.62
CA THR A 27 0.29 27.14 15.66
C THR A 27 -0.24 25.84 15.05
N GLY A 28 -1.46 25.89 14.51
CA GLY A 28 -2.11 24.79 13.79
C GLY A 28 -3.05 23.97 14.68
N ARG A 29 -3.33 22.73 14.27
CA ARG A 29 -4.14 21.77 15.04
C ARG A 29 -3.25 21.04 16.05
N ASP A 30 -3.72 20.89 17.28
CA ASP A 30 -2.95 20.25 18.37
C ASP A 30 -2.59 18.79 18.11
N PHE A 31 -3.35 18.09 17.26
CA PHE A 31 -3.06 16.71 16.86
C PHE A 31 -2.09 16.58 15.69
N ALA A 32 -1.76 17.66 14.99
CA ALA A 32 -0.88 17.61 13.84
C ALA A 32 0.59 17.44 14.31
N THR A 33 1.40 16.69 13.57
CA THR A 33 2.81 16.42 13.95
C THR A 33 3.86 17.18 13.13
N ARG A 34 3.47 17.84 12.03
CA ARG A 34 4.32 18.72 11.21
C ARG A 34 3.53 19.89 10.62
N SER A 35 4.19 20.94 10.16
CA SER A 35 3.56 22.03 9.38
C SER A 35 2.95 21.49 8.09
N GLU A 36 1.85 22.11 7.64
CA GLU A 36 1.25 21.80 6.35
C GLU A 36 2.23 22.16 5.22
N VAL A 37 2.32 21.28 4.22
CA VAL A 37 3.03 21.61 2.98
C VAL A 37 2.09 22.46 2.14
N ILE A 38 2.57 23.60 1.63
CA ILE A 38 1.79 24.50 0.76
C ILE A 38 2.52 24.60 -0.57
N ALA A 39 1.79 24.46 -1.68
CA ALA A 39 2.36 24.52 -3.02
C ALA A 39 1.44 25.25 -4.00
N PRO A 40 1.97 26.13 -4.88
CA PRO A 40 1.15 26.92 -5.80
C PRO A 40 0.71 26.17 -7.08
N LYS A 41 1.23 24.96 -7.32
CA LYS A 41 1.03 24.24 -8.60
C LYS A 41 0.46 22.84 -8.41
N ALA A 42 1.15 22.00 -7.65
CA ALA A 42 0.78 20.60 -7.45
C ALA A 42 1.33 20.08 -6.12
N MET A 43 0.73 19.01 -5.62
CA MET A 43 1.11 18.34 -4.40
C MET A 43 0.82 16.84 -4.53
N ALA A 44 1.63 16.02 -3.89
CA ALA A 44 1.37 14.61 -3.68
C ALA A 44 1.54 14.29 -2.19
N ALA A 45 0.67 13.44 -1.67
CA ALA A 45 0.73 12.96 -0.30
C ALA A 45 0.58 11.44 -0.32
N THR A 46 1.61 10.75 0.15
CA THR A 46 1.66 9.27 0.24
C THR A 46 2.23 8.87 1.59
N SER A 47 2.12 7.59 1.95
CA SER A 47 2.74 7.02 3.15
C SER A 47 4.27 6.97 3.08
N HIS A 48 4.86 7.08 1.88
CA HIS A 48 6.30 6.90 1.67
C HIS A 48 6.96 8.13 1.00
N PRO A 49 7.96 8.79 1.61
CA PRO A 49 8.60 9.97 1.03
C PRO A 49 9.12 9.77 -0.41
N LEU A 50 9.72 8.62 -0.73
CA LEU A 50 10.18 8.32 -2.09
C LEU A 50 9.02 8.17 -3.09
N ALA A 51 7.87 7.61 -2.69
CA ALA A 51 6.70 7.51 -3.57
C ALA A 51 6.10 8.91 -3.84
N THR A 52 6.06 9.77 -2.82
CA THR A 52 5.72 11.20 -2.99
C THR A 52 6.69 11.89 -3.95
N GLN A 53 7.99 11.67 -3.81
CA GLN A 53 9.00 12.25 -4.70
C GLN A 53 8.82 11.80 -6.16
N ILE A 54 8.58 10.51 -6.39
CA ILE A 54 8.28 9.95 -7.72
C ILE A 54 7.05 10.63 -8.33
N ALA A 55 5.97 10.78 -7.56
CA ALA A 55 4.75 11.46 -8.04
C ALA A 55 5.01 12.91 -8.45
N LEU A 56 5.77 13.65 -7.63
CA LEU A 56 6.16 15.03 -7.93
C LEU A 56 6.99 15.11 -9.21
N ASP A 57 7.93 14.19 -9.41
CA ASP A 57 8.79 14.17 -10.58
C ASP A 57 8.03 13.80 -11.86
N VAL A 58 7.04 12.90 -11.77
CA VAL A 58 6.11 12.62 -12.88
C VAL A 58 5.28 13.86 -13.24
N MET A 59 4.79 14.62 -12.26
CA MET A 59 4.08 15.88 -12.55
C MET A 59 5.01 16.94 -13.14
N LYS A 60 6.26 17.04 -12.68
CA LYS A 60 7.26 17.96 -13.26
C LYS A 60 7.60 17.61 -14.72
N GLN A 61 7.49 16.34 -15.09
CA GLN A 61 7.64 15.88 -16.48
C GLN A 61 6.40 16.15 -17.36
N GLY A 62 5.35 16.77 -16.81
CA GLY A 62 4.13 17.12 -17.54
C GLY A 62 3.00 16.07 -17.41
N GLY A 63 3.19 15.05 -16.58
CA GLY A 63 2.15 14.07 -16.28
C GLY A 63 0.94 14.66 -15.57
N SER A 64 -0.19 13.96 -15.68
CA SER A 64 -1.40 14.30 -14.95
C SER A 64 -1.30 13.87 -13.48
N ALA A 65 -2.26 14.32 -12.66
CA ALA A 65 -2.41 13.81 -11.30
C ALA A 65 -2.65 12.28 -11.27
N VAL A 66 -3.26 11.72 -12.32
CA VAL A 66 -3.49 10.27 -12.45
C VAL A 66 -2.19 9.54 -12.82
N ASP A 67 -1.38 10.09 -13.72
CA ASP A 67 -0.04 9.54 -14.01
C ASP A 67 0.80 9.49 -12.71
N ALA A 68 0.81 10.59 -11.96
CA ALA A 68 1.55 10.70 -10.71
C ALA A 68 1.03 9.72 -9.64
N ALA A 69 -0.28 9.54 -9.53
CA ALA A 69 -0.90 8.60 -8.60
C ALA A 69 -0.57 7.14 -8.97
N ILE A 70 -0.54 6.78 -10.25
CA ILE A 70 -0.15 5.44 -10.71
C ILE A 70 1.33 5.18 -10.41
N ALA A 71 2.21 6.14 -10.71
CA ALA A 71 3.63 6.02 -10.40
C ALA A 71 3.88 5.84 -8.89
N ALA A 72 3.18 6.62 -8.06
CA ALA A 72 3.23 6.48 -6.61
C ALA A 72 2.71 5.12 -6.14
N ASN A 73 1.57 4.65 -6.67
CA ASN A 73 0.99 3.37 -6.28
C ASN A 73 1.91 2.20 -6.64
N ALA A 74 2.52 2.22 -7.82
CA ALA A 74 3.53 1.24 -8.21
C ALA A 74 4.74 1.27 -7.26
N ALA A 75 5.22 2.47 -6.91
CA ALA A 75 6.34 2.64 -5.97
C ALA A 75 6.00 2.11 -4.57
N LEU A 76 4.79 2.36 -4.07
CA LEU A 76 4.30 1.82 -2.80
C LEU A 76 4.21 0.29 -2.84
N GLY A 77 3.83 -0.32 -3.97
CA GLY A 77 3.85 -1.78 -4.12
C GLY A 77 5.25 -2.40 -3.98
N LEU A 78 6.30 -1.64 -4.27
CA LEU A 78 7.69 -2.04 -4.02
C LEU A 78 8.15 -1.73 -2.59
N MET A 79 7.89 -0.50 -2.12
CA MET A 79 8.47 0.07 -0.89
C MET A 79 7.67 -0.27 0.37
N GLU A 80 6.38 -0.56 0.23
CA GLU A 80 5.44 -0.92 1.30
C GLU A 80 4.67 -2.22 0.95
N PRO A 81 5.35 -3.34 0.64
CA PRO A 81 4.71 -4.56 0.14
C PRO A 81 3.84 -5.27 1.20
N THR A 82 3.84 -4.76 2.44
CA THR A 82 2.97 -5.23 3.53
C THR A 82 1.54 -4.73 3.42
N GLY A 83 1.26 -3.76 2.54
CA GLY A 83 -0.08 -3.16 2.37
C GLY A 83 -0.45 -2.75 0.95
N ASN A 84 0.44 -2.92 -0.03
CA ASN A 84 0.22 -2.57 -1.43
C ASN A 84 0.90 -3.60 -2.35
N GLY A 85 0.35 -3.80 -3.55
CA GLY A 85 1.04 -4.51 -4.63
C GLY A 85 0.17 -4.68 -5.87
N ILE A 86 0.80 -5.04 -6.98
CA ILE A 86 0.10 -5.36 -8.25
C ILE A 86 -0.82 -6.59 -8.14
N GLY A 87 -0.64 -7.42 -7.10
CA GLY A 87 -1.51 -8.54 -6.75
C GLY A 87 -2.73 -8.16 -5.92
N GLY A 88 -2.97 -6.86 -5.67
CA GLY A 88 -4.11 -6.38 -4.90
C GLY A 88 -5.16 -5.65 -5.75
N ASP A 89 -5.94 -4.81 -5.07
CA ASP A 89 -7.05 -4.03 -5.63
C ASP A 89 -6.73 -2.52 -5.65
N LEU A 90 -7.55 -1.76 -6.38
CA LEU A 90 -7.43 -0.30 -6.43
C LEU A 90 -8.80 0.38 -6.42
N PHE A 91 -8.91 1.45 -5.66
CA PHE A 91 -10.05 2.37 -5.70
C PHE A 91 -9.55 3.79 -5.95
N ALA A 92 -10.28 4.56 -6.74
CA ALA A 92 -9.93 5.95 -7.00
C ALA A 92 -11.16 6.84 -7.05
N ILE A 93 -10.99 8.06 -6.55
CA ILE A 93 -11.90 9.17 -6.75
C ILE A 93 -11.13 10.22 -7.55
N VAL A 94 -11.64 10.57 -8.73
CA VAL A 94 -10.96 11.46 -9.68
C VAL A 94 -11.87 12.63 -10.02
N TRP A 95 -11.40 13.84 -9.77
CA TRP A 95 -12.01 15.05 -10.28
C TRP A 95 -11.46 15.37 -11.66
N ASP A 96 -12.32 15.45 -12.66
CA ASP A 96 -11.95 15.87 -14.01
C ASP A 96 -12.26 17.36 -14.20
N PRO A 97 -11.26 18.25 -14.18
CA PRO A 97 -11.49 19.68 -14.33
C PRO A 97 -11.96 20.07 -15.73
N LYS A 98 -11.74 19.24 -16.75
CA LYS A 98 -12.22 19.53 -18.12
C LYS A 98 -13.74 19.43 -18.21
N THR A 99 -14.33 18.52 -17.44
CA THR A 99 -15.77 18.24 -17.48
C THR A 99 -16.50 18.75 -16.23
N GLY A 100 -15.76 19.12 -15.18
CA GLY A 100 -16.33 19.50 -13.89
C GLY A 100 -17.04 18.33 -13.19
N LYS A 101 -16.59 17.08 -13.41
CA LYS A 101 -17.24 15.88 -12.87
C LYS A 101 -16.34 15.10 -11.92
N LEU A 102 -16.97 14.50 -10.92
CA LEU A 102 -16.36 13.54 -10.01
C LEU A 102 -16.61 12.12 -10.53
N HIS A 103 -15.55 11.32 -10.59
CA HIS A 103 -15.58 9.92 -10.99
C HIS A 103 -15.12 9.02 -9.86
N GLY A 104 -15.81 7.91 -9.66
CA GLY A 104 -15.34 6.80 -8.85
C GLY A 104 -14.88 5.65 -9.74
N TYR A 105 -13.81 4.98 -9.36
CA TYR A 105 -13.35 3.74 -9.96
C TYR A 105 -13.23 2.67 -8.88
N ASN A 106 -13.82 1.51 -9.16
CA ASN A 106 -13.74 0.31 -8.33
C ASN A 106 -12.99 -0.77 -9.13
N GLY A 107 -11.71 -0.95 -8.81
CA GLY A 107 -10.85 -2.02 -9.29
C GLY A 107 -10.69 -3.09 -8.22
N SER A 108 -11.80 -3.51 -7.60
CA SER A 108 -11.80 -4.68 -6.72
C SER A 108 -11.94 -5.97 -7.51
N GLY A 109 -11.07 -6.91 -7.21
CA GLY A 109 -11.00 -8.22 -7.81
C GLY A 109 -12.23 -9.07 -7.56
N ARG A 110 -12.65 -9.82 -8.59
CA ARG A 110 -13.70 -10.84 -8.43
C ARG A 110 -13.13 -12.10 -7.77
N SER A 111 -13.98 -12.81 -7.03
CA SER A 111 -13.65 -14.17 -6.60
C SER A 111 -13.45 -15.09 -7.82
N PRO A 112 -12.58 -16.11 -7.74
CA PRO A 112 -12.43 -17.08 -8.81
C PRO A 112 -13.76 -17.77 -9.12
N GLN A 113 -14.09 -17.91 -10.40
CA GLN A 113 -15.37 -18.48 -10.84
C GLN A 113 -15.60 -19.92 -10.35
N SER A 114 -14.53 -20.70 -10.22
CA SER A 114 -14.57 -22.09 -9.75
C SER A 114 -14.62 -22.23 -8.22
N LEU A 115 -14.38 -21.15 -7.47
CA LEU A 115 -14.29 -21.19 -6.02
C LEU A 115 -15.67 -20.95 -5.39
N THR A 116 -16.37 -22.03 -5.06
CA THR A 116 -17.75 -22.01 -4.54
C THR A 116 -17.79 -22.18 -3.02
N LEU A 117 -18.90 -21.80 -2.38
CA LEU A 117 -19.13 -22.06 -0.95
C LEU A 117 -19.00 -23.56 -0.60
N ALA A 118 -19.49 -24.45 -1.48
CA ALA A 118 -19.40 -25.89 -1.29
C ALA A 118 -17.94 -26.37 -1.20
N HIS A 119 -17.01 -25.72 -1.90
CA HIS A 119 -15.57 -26.04 -1.80
C HIS A 119 -15.02 -25.76 -0.40
N PHE A 120 -15.44 -24.67 0.25
CA PHE A 120 -15.06 -24.36 1.63
C PHE A 120 -15.69 -25.36 2.61
N GLN A 121 -16.98 -25.66 2.45
CA GLN A 121 -17.71 -26.59 3.31
C GLN A 121 -17.16 -28.01 3.22
N ALA A 122 -16.76 -28.48 2.02
CA ALA A 122 -16.15 -29.79 1.83
C ALA A 122 -14.80 -29.95 2.56
N GLN A 123 -14.12 -28.84 2.84
CA GLN A 123 -12.89 -28.79 3.64
C GLN A 123 -13.15 -28.54 5.14
N GLY A 124 -14.42 -28.48 5.55
CA GLY A 124 -14.81 -28.18 6.93
C GLY A 124 -14.56 -26.72 7.34
N LEU A 125 -14.32 -25.81 6.38
CA LEU A 125 -14.08 -24.39 6.66
C LEU A 125 -15.40 -23.67 6.94
N LYS A 126 -15.43 -22.90 8.02
CA LYS A 126 -16.58 -22.06 8.41
C LYS A 126 -16.46 -20.61 7.92
N ASP A 127 -15.23 -20.17 7.67
CA ASP A 127 -14.87 -18.82 7.24
C ASP A 127 -13.80 -18.90 6.15
N VAL A 128 -13.63 -17.82 5.39
CA VAL A 128 -12.48 -17.68 4.48
C VAL A 128 -11.22 -17.55 5.33
N PRO A 129 -10.20 -18.41 5.16
CA PRO A 129 -8.99 -18.34 5.96
C PRO A 129 -8.20 -17.06 5.65
N ALA A 130 -7.54 -16.50 6.66
CA ALA A 130 -6.80 -15.25 6.53
C ALA A 130 -5.52 -15.36 5.68
N LEU A 131 -4.99 -16.57 5.46
CA LEU A 131 -3.73 -16.83 4.78
C LEU A 131 -3.87 -17.99 3.80
N GLY A 132 -2.96 -18.05 2.83
CA GLY A 132 -2.95 -19.05 1.77
C GLY A 132 -3.67 -18.58 0.50
N PRO A 133 -3.92 -19.49 -0.45
CA PRO A 133 -4.46 -19.13 -1.77
C PRO A 133 -5.97 -18.86 -1.78
N LEU A 134 -6.73 -19.45 -0.85
CA LEU A 134 -8.19 -19.32 -0.81
C LEU A 134 -8.73 -17.89 -0.67
N PRO A 135 -8.13 -16.97 0.12
CA PRO A 135 -8.58 -15.58 0.19
C PRO A 135 -8.19 -14.73 -1.04
N VAL A 136 -7.46 -15.25 -2.01
CA VAL A 136 -6.98 -14.46 -3.15
C VAL A 136 -8.07 -14.29 -4.21
N SER A 137 -8.44 -13.03 -4.49
CA SER A 137 -9.28 -12.65 -5.62
C SER A 137 -8.42 -12.34 -6.86
N VAL A 138 -9.07 -12.20 -8.03
CA VAL A 138 -8.38 -11.75 -9.26
C VAL A 138 -7.89 -10.31 -9.07
N PRO A 139 -6.57 -10.01 -9.07
CA PRO A 139 -6.09 -8.67 -8.73
C PRO A 139 -6.66 -7.57 -9.64
N GLY A 140 -7.19 -6.48 -9.07
CA GLY A 140 -7.77 -5.37 -9.83
C GLY A 140 -6.86 -4.13 -9.99
N ALA A 141 -5.71 -4.07 -9.30
CA ALA A 141 -4.85 -2.89 -9.31
C ALA A 141 -4.33 -2.50 -10.70
N VAL A 142 -3.81 -3.47 -11.46
CA VAL A 142 -3.23 -3.23 -12.79
C VAL A 142 -4.32 -2.81 -13.79
N ASP A 143 -5.49 -3.46 -13.77
CA ASP A 143 -6.66 -3.01 -14.56
C ASP A 143 -7.00 -1.55 -14.26
N GLY A 144 -7.01 -1.20 -12.97
CA GLY A 144 -7.26 0.16 -12.51
C GLY A 144 -6.26 1.17 -13.03
N TRP A 145 -4.96 0.84 -13.05
CA TRP A 145 -3.95 1.71 -13.65
C TRP A 145 -4.27 1.99 -15.11
N PHE A 146 -4.52 0.97 -15.93
CA PHE A 146 -4.76 1.17 -17.35
C PHE A 146 -6.11 1.83 -17.65
N ALA A 147 -7.16 1.53 -16.88
CA ALA A 147 -8.47 2.17 -17.04
C ALA A 147 -8.42 3.68 -16.71
N LEU A 148 -7.75 4.04 -15.60
CA LEU A 148 -7.58 5.43 -15.20
C LEU A 148 -6.61 6.17 -16.12
N HIS A 149 -5.49 5.54 -16.49
CA HIS A 149 -4.49 6.09 -17.40
C HIS A 149 -5.06 6.36 -18.79
N GLY A 150 -5.81 5.40 -19.37
CA GLY A 150 -6.42 5.58 -20.69
C GLY A 150 -7.40 6.76 -20.76
N ARG A 151 -8.00 7.14 -19.62
CA ARG A 151 -8.96 8.25 -19.56
C ARG A 151 -8.35 9.59 -19.13
N PHE A 152 -7.42 9.57 -18.19
CA PHE A 152 -6.92 10.77 -17.51
C PHE A 152 -5.39 10.93 -17.56
N GLY A 153 -4.68 9.93 -18.07
CA GLY A 153 -3.24 9.95 -18.24
C GLY A 153 -2.78 10.87 -19.36
N ARG A 154 -1.50 11.22 -19.34
CA ARG A 154 -0.85 12.07 -20.35
C ARG A 154 0.49 11.49 -20.81
N LEU A 155 1.28 10.95 -19.90
CA LEU A 155 2.56 10.35 -20.23
C LEU A 155 2.40 8.91 -20.74
N PRO A 156 3.32 8.38 -21.55
CA PRO A 156 3.38 6.95 -21.83
C PRO A 156 3.49 6.14 -20.53
N ILE A 157 2.74 5.04 -20.41
CA ILE A 157 2.72 4.22 -19.18
C ILE A 157 4.11 3.70 -18.78
N LYS A 158 4.98 3.43 -19.77
CA LYS A 158 6.37 3.05 -19.54
C LYS A 158 7.16 4.11 -18.76
N ASP A 159 6.90 5.39 -19.01
CA ASP A 159 7.58 6.50 -18.35
C ASP A 159 7.03 6.68 -16.93
N VAL A 160 5.74 6.39 -16.73
CA VAL A 160 5.07 6.37 -15.42
C VAL A 160 5.63 5.26 -14.53
N LEU A 161 5.89 4.07 -15.07
CA LEU A 161 6.40 2.91 -14.31
C LEU A 161 7.92 2.87 -14.18
N ALA A 162 8.66 3.56 -15.05
CA ALA A 162 10.12 3.55 -15.09
C ALA A 162 10.81 3.87 -13.74
N PRO A 163 10.34 4.84 -12.92
CA PRO A 163 10.97 5.12 -11.63
C PRO A 163 10.93 3.91 -10.68
N THR A 164 9.79 3.23 -10.60
CA THR A 164 9.62 2.05 -9.73
C THR A 164 10.44 0.88 -10.25
N ILE A 165 10.48 0.65 -11.56
CA ILE A 165 11.31 -0.39 -12.18
C ILE A 165 12.78 -0.18 -11.81
N ARG A 166 13.26 1.06 -11.89
CA ARG A 166 14.64 1.40 -11.51
C ARG A 166 14.91 1.15 -10.02
N TYR A 167 14.05 1.64 -9.12
CA TYR A 167 14.19 1.36 -7.68
C TYR A 167 14.12 -0.13 -7.35
N ALA A 168 13.33 -0.91 -8.08
CA ALA A 168 13.25 -2.35 -7.88
C ALA A 168 14.54 -3.07 -8.29
N ARG A 169 15.29 -2.54 -9.28
CA ARG A 169 16.62 -3.07 -9.68
C ARG A 169 17.76 -2.58 -8.79
N GLU A 170 17.83 -1.28 -8.58
CA GLU A 170 18.94 -0.60 -7.90
C GLU A 170 18.81 -0.68 -6.38
N GLY A 171 17.58 -0.80 -5.90
CA GLY A 171 17.21 -0.91 -4.50
C GLY A 171 16.86 0.42 -3.84
N HIS A 172 16.25 0.34 -2.67
CA HIS A 172 15.94 1.48 -1.82
C HIS A 172 16.15 1.12 -0.35
N PRO A 173 16.45 2.10 0.54
CA PRO A 173 16.51 1.85 1.97
C PRO A 173 15.11 1.54 2.51
N LEU A 174 15.01 0.58 3.41
CA LEU A 174 13.73 0.19 4.01
C LEU A 174 13.31 1.15 5.13
N ALA A 175 12.06 1.62 5.09
CA ALA A 175 11.48 2.45 6.14
C ALA A 175 11.19 1.64 7.42
N GLU A 176 11.28 2.31 8.58
CA GLU A 176 11.15 1.68 9.91
C GLU A 176 9.83 0.92 10.10
N THR A 177 8.70 1.58 9.80
CA THR A 177 7.37 0.98 9.92
C THR A 177 7.22 -0.25 9.04
N ILE A 178 7.80 -0.24 7.84
CA ILE A 178 7.75 -1.37 6.91
C ILE A 178 8.63 -2.51 7.42
N ALA A 179 9.84 -2.24 7.90
CA ALA A 179 10.71 -3.25 8.49
C ALA A 179 9.99 -3.99 9.65
N TYR A 180 9.27 -3.25 10.49
CA TYR A 180 8.47 -3.82 11.58
C TYR A 180 7.38 -4.78 11.07
N TYR A 181 6.53 -4.34 10.14
CA TYR A 181 5.45 -5.18 9.61
C TYR A 181 5.97 -6.37 8.80
N TRP A 182 7.08 -6.19 8.08
CA TRP A 182 7.72 -7.25 7.32
C TRP A 182 8.28 -8.33 8.26
N ALA A 183 9.01 -7.94 9.31
CA ALA A 183 9.52 -8.88 10.33
C ALA A 183 8.40 -9.71 10.98
N ARG A 184 7.24 -9.10 11.25
CA ARG A 184 6.05 -9.81 11.75
C ARG A 184 5.43 -10.76 10.74
N SER A 185 5.62 -10.51 9.45
CA SER A 185 5.04 -11.30 8.37
C SER A 185 5.87 -12.55 8.05
N VAL A 186 7.20 -12.46 8.17
CA VAL A 186 8.12 -13.58 7.86
C VAL A 186 7.74 -14.91 8.52
N PRO A 187 7.55 -15.01 9.86
CA PRO A 187 7.22 -16.30 10.47
C PRO A 187 5.85 -16.85 10.04
N ARG A 188 4.92 -15.98 9.63
CA ARG A 188 3.56 -16.37 9.22
C ARG A 188 3.50 -16.79 7.76
N LEU A 189 4.33 -16.18 6.91
CA LEU A 189 4.28 -16.38 5.46
C LEU A 189 5.38 -17.32 4.93
N SER A 190 6.43 -17.56 5.73
CA SER A 190 7.50 -18.53 5.44
C SER A 190 7.06 -19.94 5.03
N PRO A 191 5.91 -20.47 5.48
CA PRO A 191 5.43 -21.77 5.00
C PRO A 191 4.91 -21.76 3.56
N TYR A 192 4.61 -20.60 2.97
CA TYR A 192 4.07 -20.51 1.62
C TYR A 192 5.19 -20.52 0.56
N PRO A 193 5.04 -21.28 -0.54
CA PRO A 193 6.05 -21.37 -1.59
C PRO A 193 6.44 -20.01 -2.16
N GLY A 194 7.74 -19.80 -2.39
CA GLY A 194 8.28 -18.60 -3.00
C GLY A 194 8.42 -17.40 -2.03
N PHE A 195 7.78 -17.41 -0.86
CA PHE A 195 7.83 -16.26 0.04
C PHE A 195 9.24 -16.01 0.58
N LYS A 196 9.94 -17.06 1.03
CA LYS A 196 11.28 -16.91 1.60
C LYS A 196 12.26 -16.39 0.56
N GLU A 197 12.23 -16.98 -0.63
CA GLU A 197 13.11 -16.64 -1.75
C GLU A 197 12.88 -15.20 -2.22
N GLN A 198 11.62 -14.76 -2.22
CA GLN A 198 11.22 -13.46 -2.76
C GLN A 198 11.29 -12.31 -1.75
N PHE A 199 11.00 -12.57 -0.47
CA PHE A 199 10.76 -11.53 0.54
C PHE A 199 11.66 -11.67 1.78
N THR A 200 12.73 -12.46 1.73
CA THR A 200 13.70 -12.52 2.84
C THR A 200 15.14 -12.36 2.37
N LEU A 201 15.98 -11.84 3.27
CA LEU A 201 17.44 -11.87 3.15
C LEU A 201 17.93 -12.98 4.06
N ASP A 202 18.43 -14.07 3.50
CA ASP A 202 18.90 -15.25 4.25
C ASP A 202 17.87 -15.77 5.27
N GLY A 203 16.57 -15.76 4.90
CA GLY A 203 15.48 -16.26 5.74
C GLY A 203 14.92 -15.27 6.77
N ARG A 204 15.46 -14.04 6.88
CA ARG A 204 14.93 -12.98 7.74
C ARG A 204 14.36 -11.80 6.95
N ALA A 205 13.54 -10.97 7.61
CA ALA A 205 13.13 -9.71 7.01
C ALA A 205 14.34 -8.75 6.86
N PRO A 206 14.33 -7.89 5.83
CA PRO A 206 15.24 -6.75 5.76
C PRO A 206 15.02 -5.80 6.95
N ARG A 207 16.10 -5.19 7.44
CA ARG A 207 16.05 -4.25 8.58
C ARG A 207 15.90 -2.80 8.10
N THR A 208 15.44 -1.92 9.00
CA THR A 208 15.40 -0.48 8.75
C THR A 208 16.73 0.03 8.20
N GLY A 209 16.67 0.78 7.09
CA GLY A 209 17.84 1.33 6.41
C GLY A 209 18.63 0.34 5.54
N GLU A 210 18.43 -0.98 5.66
CA GLU A 210 19.04 -1.94 4.72
C GLU A 210 18.48 -1.70 3.31
N LEU A 211 19.35 -1.83 2.30
CA LEU A 211 18.92 -1.75 0.91
C LEU A 211 18.14 -3.01 0.54
N TRP A 212 16.91 -2.81 0.09
CA TRP A 212 16.06 -3.85 -0.46
C TRP A 212 16.00 -3.73 -1.98
N LYS A 213 16.16 -4.87 -2.68
CA LYS A 213 16.03 -4.99 -4.14
C LYS A 213 14.97 -6.03 -4.46
N ASN A 214 14.25 -5.83 -5.55
CA ASN A 214 13.28 -6.79 -6.05
C ASN A 214 13.35 -6.90 -7.59
N PRO A 215 14.37 -7.58 -8.13
CA PRO A 215 14.53 -7.74 -9.57
C PRO A 215 13.32 -8.44 -10.21
N ASN A 216 12.71 -9.42 -9.54
CA ASN A 216 11.54 -10.13 -10.08
C ASN A 216 10.32 -9.20 -10.27
N LEU A 217 10.08 -8.28 -9.34
CA LEU A 217 9.05 -7.25 -9.50
C LEU A 217 9.44 -6.26 -10.61
N ALA A 218 10.71 -5.89 -10.73
CA ALA A 218 11.18 -5.04 -11.82
C ALA A 218 10.92 -5.69 -13.20
N ASP A 219 11.20 -6.99 -13.35
CA ASP A 219 10.88 -7.76 -14.57
C ASP A 219 9.38 -7.75 -14.87
N THR A 220 8.57 -7.96 -13.83
CA THR A 220 7.10 -7.96 -13.95
C THR A 220 6.57 -6.60 -14.37
N LEU A 221 7.04 -5.52 -13.73
CA LEU A 221 6.64 -4.15 -14.07
C LEU A 221 7.14 -3.74 -15.45
N GLN A 222 8.32 -4.22 -15.88
CA GLN A 222 8.83 -4.00 -17.24
C GLN A 222 7.92 -4.66 -18.28
N LYS A 223 7.52 -5.92 -18.06
CA LYS A 223 6.54 -6.60 -18.94
C LYS A 223 5.21 -5.84 -19.02
N ILE A 224 4.73 -5.28 -17.92
CA ILE A 224 3.51 -4.46 -17.88
C ILE A 224 3.71 -3.13 -18.63
N ALA A 225 4.87 -2.48 -18.47
CA ALA A 225 5.21 -1.25 -19.18
C ALA A 225 5.24 -1.46 -20.71
N ASP A 226 5.76 -2.60 -21.15
CA ASP A 226 5.94 -2.91 -22.57
C ASP A 226 4.68 -3.50 -23.21
N GLY A 227 4.03 -4.46 -22.54
CA GLY A 227 2.87 -5.20 -23.05
C GLY A 227 1.51 -4.69 -22.55
N GLY A 228 1.51 -3.63 -21.75
CA GLY A 228 0.30 -3.03 -21.21
C GLY A 228 -0.48 -3.93 -20.25
N ARG A 229 -1.77 -3.64 -20.11
CA ARG A 229 -2.71 -4.40 -19.27
C ARG A 229 -2.67 -5.90 -19.53
N ASP A 230 -2.66 -6.30 -20.80
CA ASP A 230 -2.80 -7.70 -21.18
C ASP A 230 -1.54 -8.52 -20.86
N ALA A 231 -0.38 -7.89 -20.64
CA ALA A 231 0.79 -8.59 -20.10
C ALA A 231 0.49 -9.24 -18.74
N PHE A 232 -0.30 -8.59 -17.89
CA PHE A 232 -0.66 -9.09 -16.55
C PHE A 232 -1.82 -10.09 -16.58
N TYR A 233 -2.85 -9.84 -17.41
CA TYR A 233 -4.08 -10.65 -17.38
C TYR A 233 -4.16 -11.75 -18.44
N LYS A 234 -3.29 -11.73 -19.45
CA LYS A 234 -3.30 -12.70 -20.58
C LYS A 234 -1.90 -13.19 -20.99
N GLY A 235 -0.85 -12.48 -20.57
CA GLY A 235 0.54 -12.83 -20.86
C GLY A 235 1.10 -13.88 -19.90
N ASP A 236 2.43 -14.04 -19.91
CA ASP A 236 3.12 -15.06 -19.10
C ASP A 236 3.00 -14.82 -17.60
N ILE A 237 2.65 -13.60 -17.15
CA ILE A 237 2.39 -13.32 -15.73
C ILE A 237 1.12 -14.05 -15.25
N ALA A 238 0.15 -14.27 -16.14
CA ALA A 238 -1.11 -14.92 -15.83
C ALA A 238 -1.04 -16.47 -15.82
N ARG A 239 0.11 -17.05 -16.20
CA ARG A 239 0.29 -18.49 -16.42
C ARG A 239 1.04 -19.17 -15.29
#